data_AF-A0A013WQL1-F1
#
_entry.id   AF-A0A013WQL1-F1
#
_cell.length_a   1.000
_cell.length_b   1.000
_cell.length_c   1.000
_cell.angle_alpha   90.00
_cell.angle_beta   90.00
_cell.angle_gamma   90.00
#
_symmetry.space_group_name_H-M   'P 1'
#
loop_
_entity.id
_entity.type
_entity.pdbx_description
1 polymer ?
#
loop_
_entity_poly.entity_id
_entity_poly.type
_entity_poly.pdbx_seq_one_letter_code
_entity_poly.pdbx_strand_id
1 'polypeptide(L)'
;MESITLTAHVSKGTYIRSLARDIALALGTVGHVTMLRRIKAGPFTLESAISLDKLRHAANERGIGGLMLPLTAGLDDIPALPVSPDQALCSARGRY
;
A
#
# COMPACT_ATOMS: atom_id res chain seq x y z
N MET A 1 9.27 -10.57 29.62
CA MET A 1 8.34 -10.56 28.47
C MET A 1 9.11 -11.02 27.27
N GLU A 2 8.72 -12.12 26.63
CA GLU A 2 9.51 -12.71 25.52
C GLU A 2 9.22 -12.06 24.17
N SER A 3 8.01 -11.55 23.95
CA SER A 3 7.64 -10.80 22.74
C SER A 3 6.38 -9.95 22.97
N ILE A 4 6.16 -8.98 22.08
CA ILE A 4 4.96 -8.14 22.01
C ILE A 4 4.51 -8.02 20.56
N THR A 5 3.20 -7.96 20.32
CA THR A 5 2.62 -7.63 19.00
C THR A 5 1.97 -6.26 19.06
N LEU A 6 2.32 -5.40 18.09
CA LEU A 6 1.81 -4.03 17.99
C LEU A 6 1.17 -3.81 16.62
N THR A 7 0.14 -2.96 16.58
CA THR A 7 -0.42 -2.42 15.33
C THR A 7 -0.11 -0.93 15.30
N ALA A 8 0.38 -0.43 14.16
CA ALA A 8 0.75 0.97 13.99
C ALA A 8 0.19 1.52 12.68
N HIS A 9 -0.40 2.72 12.75
CA HIS A 9 -0.68 3.54 11.57
C HIS A 9 0.43 4.59 11.46
N VAL A 10 1.12 4.60 10.33
CA VAL A 10 2.34 5.39 10.12
C VAL A 10 2.29 6.11 8.79
N SER A 11 3.04 7.21 8.68
CA SER A 11 3.23 7.91 7.42
C SER A 11 4.12 7.12 6.44
N LYS A 12 4.16 7.57 5.18
CA LYS A 12 5.04 6.98 4.17
C LYS A 12 6.51 7.13 4.62
N GLY A 13 7.30 6.09 4.40
CA GLY A 13 8.74 6.10 4.72
C GLY A 13 9.10 5.76 6.16
N THR A 14 8.12 5.46 7.04
CA THR A 14 8.43 5.00 8.40
C THR A 14 9.10 3.62 8.41
N TYR A 15 10.24 3.52 9.09
CA TYR A 15 10.97 2.27 9.29
C TYR A 15 10.50 1.57 10.58
N ILE A 16 9.62 0.57 10.46
CA ILE A 16 9.10 -0.17 11.63
C ILE A 16 10.21 -0.83 12.46
N ARG A 17 11.32 -1.24 11.83
CA ARG A 17 12.48 -1.78 12.54
C ARG A 17 13.15 -0.76 13.47
N SER A 18 13.27 0.50 13.03
CA SER A 18 13.78 1.58 13.87
C SER A 18 12.81 1.88 15.00
N LEU A 19 11.51 1.95 14.71
CA LEU A 19 10.48 2.15 15.74
C LEU A 19 10.53 1.09 16.84
N ALA A 20 10.66 -0.19 16.49
CA ALA A 20 10.76 -1.27 17.48
C ALA A 20 12.02 -1.15 18.37
N ARG A 21 13.16 -0.78 17.77
CA ARG A 21 14.39 -0.51 18.52
C ARG A 21 14.19 0.66 19.48
N ASP A 22 13.61 1.75 19.02
CA ASP A 22 13.46 2.98 19.80
C ASP A 22 12.47 2.77 20.97
N ILE A 23 11.40 1.98 20.76
CA ILE A 23 10.51 1.52 21.83
C ILE A 23 11.27 0.69 22.88
N ALA A 24 12.09 -0.27 22.45
CA ALA A 24 12.85 -1.10 23.37
C ALA A 24 13.86 -0.27 24.20
N LEU A 25 14.56 0.67 23.56
CA LEU A 25 15.47 1.60 24.24
C LEU A 25 14.74 2.45 25.28
N ALA A 26 13.55 2.97 24.96
CA ALA A 26 12.73 3.73 25.89
C ALA A 26 12.27 2.90 27.11
N LEU A 27 12.18 1.58 26.97
CA LEU A 27 11.88 0.64 28.06
C LEU A 27 13.12 0.18 28.84
N GLY A 28 14.32 0.69 28.51
CA GLY A 28 15.57 0.32 29.18
C GLY A 28 16.12 -1.05 28.77
N THR A 29 15.76 -1.54 27.57
CA THR A 29 16.20 -2.85 27.06
C THR A 29 16.54 -2.77 25.57
N VAL A 30 16.80 -3.93 24.96
CA VAL A 30 16.99 -4.10 23.51
C VAL A 30 15.90 -4.97 22.92
N GLY A 31 15.58 -4.75 21.66
CA GLY A 31 14.53 -5.48 20.96
C GLY A 31 14.66 -5.34 19.45
N HIS A 32 14.05 -6.27 18.73
CA HIS A 32 14.03 -6.27 17.27
C HIS A 32 12.69 -6.80 16.77
N VAL A 33 12.37 -6.50 15.51
CA VAL A 33 11.18 -7.03 14.84
C VAL A 33 11.44 -8.48 14.44
N THR A 34 10.65 -9.41 14.95
CA THR A 34 10.69 -10.84 14.58
C THR A 34 9.75 -11.15 13.42
N MET A 35 8.65 -10.42 13.29
CA MET A 35 7.67 -10.56 12.22
C MET A 35 7.07 -9.19 11.88
N LEU A 36 6.88 -8.91 10.58
CA LEU A 36 6.20 -7.71 10.11
C LEU A 36 5.18 -8.08 9.04
N ARG A 37 3.92 -7.67 9.22
CA ARG A 37 2.87 -7.78 8.22
C ARG A 37 2.26 -6.41 7.95
N ARG A 38 2.32 -5.97 6.71
CA ARG A 38 1.64 -4.76 6.26
C ARG A 38 0.17 -5.10 5.98
N ILE A 39 -0.74 -4.42 6.68
CA ILE A 39 -2.19 -4.63 6.53
C ILE A 39 -2.86 -3.59 5.61
N LYS A 40 -2.19 -2.47 5.33
CA LYS A 40 -2.70 -1.39 4.47
C LYS A 40 -1.55 -0.67 3.76
N ALA A 41 -1.77 -0.24 2.52
CA ALA A 41 -0.90 0.65 1.77
C ALA A 41 -1.76 1.61 0.91
N GLY A 42 -1.83 2.88 1.30
CA GLY A 42 -2.79 3.81 0.69
C GLY A 42 -4.22 3.27 0.79
N PRO A 43 -5.00 3.21 -0.30
CA PRO A 43 -6.36 2.67 -0.29
C PRO A 43 -6.41 1.13 -0.27
N PHE A 44 -5.29 0.44 -0.51
CA PHE A 44 -5.27 -1.02 -0.61
C PHE A 44 -5.14 -1.67 0.77
N THR A 45 -6.09 -2.53 1.13
CA THR A 45 -6.07 -3.27 2.40
C THR A 45 -5.83 -4.76 2.18
N LEU A 46 -5.39 -5.44 3.23
CA LEU A 46 -5.12 -6.86 3.22
C LEU A 46 -6.38 -7.70 2.95
N GLU A 47 -7.55 -7.23 3.37
CA GLU A 47 -8.84 -7.90 3.14
C GLU A 47 -9.18 -7.96 1.64
N SER A 48 -8.76 -6.93 0.88
CA SER A 48 -8.92 -6.88 -0.59
C SER A 48 -7.79 -7.56 -1.36
N ALA A 49 -6.72 -8.00 -0.67
CA ALA A 49 -5.58 -8.63 -1.30
C ALA A 49 -5.92 -10.06 -1.77
N ILE A 50 -5.30 -10.46 -2.88
CA ILE A 50 -5.39 -11.83 -3.39
C ILE A 50 -4.10 -12.60 -3.10
N SER A 51 -4.22 -13.91 -2.93
CA SER A 51 -3.05 -14.79 -2.84
C SER A 51 -2.40 -14.98 -4.21
N LEU A 52 -1.13 -15.36 -4.22
CA LEU A 52 -0.42 -15.71 -5.44
C LEU A 52 -1.02 -16.94 -6.13
N ASP A 53 -1.59 -17.87 -5.36
CA ASP A 53 -2.27 -19.05 -5.93
C ASP A 53 -3.54 -18.65 -6.69
N LYS A 54 -4.35 -17.74 -6.13
CA LYS A 54 -5.53 -17.19 -6.82
C LYS A 54 -5.13 -16.44 -8.08
N LEU A 55 -4.05 -15.64 -8.02
CA LEU A 55 -3.51 -14.95 -9.19
C LEU A 55 -3.07 -15.95 -10.28
N ARG A 56 -2.34 -17.02 -9.89
CA ARG A 56 -1.88 -18.07 -10.82
C ARG A 56 -3.05 -18.79 -11.48
N HIS A 57 -4.10 -19.11 -10.73
CA HIS A 57 -5.28 -19.76 -11.27
C HIS A 57 -6.01 -18.86 -12.29
N ALA A 58 -6.25 -17.59 -11.95
CA ALA A 58 -6.86 -16.64 -12.87
C ALA A 58 -6.01 -16.39 -14.13
N ALA A 59 -4.68 -16.45 -14.03
CA ALA A 59 -3.79 -16.36 -15.18
C ALA A 59 -4.02 -17.51 -16.17
N ASN A 60 -4.13 -18.74 -15.67
CA ASN A 60 -4.36 -19.93 -16.50
C ASN A 60 -5.70 -19.87 -17.23
N GLU A 61 -6.72 -19.28 -16.60
CA GLU A 61 -8.07 -19.13 -17.15
C GLU A 61 -8.24 -17.85 -18.00
N ARG A 62 -7.16 -17.10 -18.24
CA ARG A 62 -7.20 -15.78 -18.92
C ARG A 62 -8.11 -14.75 -18.22
N GLY A 63 -8.34 -14.91 -16.91
CA GLY A 63 -9.22 -14.11 -16.08
C GLY A 63 -8.54 -12.99 -15.26
N ILE A 64 -7.26 -12.67 -15.52
CA ILE A 64 -6.51 -11.64 -14.76
C ILE A 64 -7.24 -10.29 -14.76
N GLY A 65 -7.87 -9.91 -15.88
CA GLY A 65 -8.58 -8.63 -16.01
C GLY A 65 -9.65 -8.43 -14.93
N GLY A 66 -10.32 -9.50 -14.49
CA GLY A 66 -11.31 -9.45 -13.41
C GLY A 66 -10.73 -9.26 -12.01
N LEU A 67 -9.41 -9.40 -11.85
CA LEU A 67 -8.69 -9.16 -10.60
C LEU A 67 -7.99 -7.79 -10.57
N MET A 68 -7.89 -7.10 -11.71
CA MET A 68 -7.23 -5.81 -11.78
C MET A 68 -8.18 -4.70 -11.35
N LEU A 69 -7.71 -3.87 -10.42
CA LEU A 69 -8.38 -2.61 -10.10
C LEU A 69 -8.10 -1.58 -11.21
N PRO A 70 -9.03 -0.64 -11.46
CA PRO A 70 -8.76 0.47 -12.36
C PRO A 70 -7.59 1.30 -11.83
N LEU A 71 -6.83 1.94 -12.73
CA LEU A 71 -5.69 2.78 -12.34
C LEU A 71 -6.09 3.88 -11.35
N THR A 72 -7.32 4.40 -11.47
CA THR A 72 -7.89 5.43 -10.59
C THR A 72 -7.99 4.99 -9.13
N ALA A 73 -8.04 3.68 -8.85
CA ALA A 73 -8.05 3.17 -7.47
C ALA A 73 -6.78 3.57 -6.69
N GLY A 74 -5.65 3.79 -7.38
CA GLY A 74 -4.42 4.29 -6.75
C GLY A 74 -4.36 5.81 -6.60
N LEU A 75 -5.33 6.54 -7.16
CA LEU A 75 -5.40 8.01 -7.17
C LEU A 75 -6.48 8.55 -6.24
N ASP A 76 -7.03 7.72 -5.34
CA ASP A 76 -8.14 8.07 -4.44
C ASP A 76 -7.86 9.31 -3.56
N ASP A 77 -6.60 9.51 -3.16
CA ASP A 77 -6.17 10.67 -2.36
C ASP A 77 -5.88 11.94 -3.22
N ILE A 78 -6.14 11.91 -4.53
CA ILE A 78 -5.85 13.01 -5.47
C ILE A 78 -7.17 13.58 -6.01
N PRO A 79 -7.45 14.88 -5.80
CA PRO A 79 -8.67 15.49 -6.32
C PRO A 79 -8.76 15.40 -7.85
N ALA A 80 -9.93 14.98 -8.34
CA ALA A 80 -10.22 14.98 -9.77
C ALA A 80 -10.61 16.39 -10.25
N LEU A 81 -9.88 16.92 -11.24
CA LEU A 81 -10.27 18.13 -11.96
C LEU A 81 -10.85 17.72 -13.32
N PRO A 82 -12.16 17.91 -13.56
CA PRO A 82 -12.73 17.67 -14.89
C PRO A 82 -12.14 18.67 -15.89
N VAL A 83 -11.73 18.16 -17.04
CA VAL A 83 -11.15 18.95 -18.13
C VAL A 83 -11.90 18.67 -19.43
N SER A 84 -11.96 19.67 -20.31
CA SER A 84 -12.48 19.46 -21.66
C SER A 84 -11.54 18.56 -22.49
N PRO A 85 -12.01 17.96 -23.58
CA PRO A 85 -11.16 17.16 -24.47
C PRO A 85 -9.93 17.93 -24.99
N ASP A 86 -10.09 19.24 -25.29
CA ASP A 86 -8.99 20.09 -25.74
C ASP A 86 -7.96 20.33 -24.63
N GLN A 87 -8.41 20.60 -23.41
CA GLN A 87 -7.53 20.75 -22.24
C GLN A 87 -6.74 19.47 -21.95
N ALA A 88 -7.39 18.31 -22.04
CA ALA A 88 -6.75 17.01 -21.87
C ALA A 88 -5.64 16.77 -22.92
N LEU A 89 -5.91 17.10 -24.19
CA LEU A 89 -4.94 16.94 -25.27
C LEU A 89 -3.73 17.89 -25.11
N CYS A 90 -3.96 19.13 -24.70
CA CYS A 90 -2.90 20.09 -24.41
C CYS A 90 -2.01 19.59 -23.25
N SER A 91 -2.61 19.19 -22.12
CA SER A 91 -1.89 18.73 -20.93
C SER A 91 -1.09 17.45 -21.20
N ALA A 92 -1.65 16.50 -21.96
CA ALA A 92 -0.95 15.28 -22.36
C ALA A 92 0.30 15.53 -23.22
N ARG A 93 0.39 16.72 -23.85
CA ARG A 93 1.55 17.18 -24.64
C ARG A 93 2.42 18.19 -23.88
N GLY A 94 2.21 18.34 -22.57
CA GLY A 94 2.94 19.27 -21.71
C GLY A 94 2.65 20.75 -21.97
N ARG A 95 1.49 21.07 -22.57
CA ARG A 95 1.03 22.44 -22.81
C ARG A 95 -0.12 22.75 -21.85
N TYR A 96 -0.03 23.88 -21.15
CA TYR A 96 -1.00 24.33 -20.16
C TYR A 96 -1.81 25.51 -20.70
#